data_AF-A0A1F9LP11-F1
#
_entry.id   AF-A0A1F9LP11-F1
#
_cell.length_a   1.000
_cell.length_b   1.000
_cell.length_c   1.000
_cell.angle_alpha   90.00
_cell.angle_beta   90.00
_cell.angle_gamma   90.00
#
_symmetry.space_group_name_H-M   'P 1'
#
loop_
_entity.id
_entity.type
_entity.pdbx_description
1 polymer ?
#
loop_
_entity_poly.entity_id
_entity_poly.type
_entity_poly.pdbx_seq_one_letter_code
_entity_poly.pdbx_strand_id
1 'polypeptide(L)'
;MRPRVAAAGALALAALVWWAARRPPPARDPLVTLEEILLSRNDNDPRLDTDFNGLSEQDRILMRVRYREFAPERRNERGTIVYLLGKDPRSSEDWDFLREVVREPPCLSLADCSKRSKGTAEMGDEVTLAYPALVALKQAERALAHGPSTGARAVIADAKASKTRAVARMAAEVGRRAAPAR
;
A
#
# COMPACT_ATOMS: atom_id res chain seq x y z
N MET A 1 18.67 64.72 24.58
CA MET A 1 19.54 64.08 23.57
C MET A 1 19.60 62.57 23.82
N ARG A 2 18.96 61.77 22.97
CA ARG A 2 19.14 60.31 22.91
C ARG A 2 19.08 59.91 21.43
N PRO A 3 20.02 59.09 20.94
CA PRO A 3 19.75 58.22 19.82
C PRO A 3 19.80 56.75 20.29
N ARG A 4 18.77 55.99 19.93
CA ARG A 4 18.78 54.52 19.94
C ARG A 4 18.06 54.06 18.68
N VAL A 5 18.82 53.82 17.61
CA VAL A 5 18.35 53.05 16.45
C VAL A 5 19.54 52.25 15.94
N ALA A 6 19.64 50.97 16.29
CA ALA A 6 20.45 49.95 15.60
C ALA A 6 20.40 48.60 16.38
N ALA A 7 19.30 47.84 16.26
CA ALA A 7 19.29 46.46 16.78
C ALA A 7 18.33 45.50 16.05
N ALA A 8 17.62 45.95 15.00
CA ALA A 8 16.58 45.14 14.36
C ALA A 8 17.07 44.30 13.16
N GLY A 9 18.27 44.55 12.61
CA GLY A 9 18.74 43.90 11.37
C GLY A 9 19.38 42.51 11.55
N ALA A 10 20.03 42.23 12.68
CA ALA A 10 20.84 41.02 12.85
C ALA A 10 20.02 39.74 13.10
N LEU A 11 18.83 39.86 13.71
CA LEU A 11 17.99 38.70 14.05
C LEU A 11 17.27 38.10 12.82
N ALA A 12 16.96 38.92 11.80
CA ALA A 12 16.27 38.47 10.60
C ALA A 12 17.16 37.57 9.71
N LEU A 13 18.46 37.87 9.63
CA LEU A 13 19.42 37.09 8.84
C LEU A 13 19.72 35.71 9.47
N ALA A 14 19.83 35.63 10.80
CA ALA A 14 20.06 34.36 11.50
C ALA A 14 18.87 33.39 11.36
N ALA A 15 17.62 33.90 11.39
CA ALA A 15 16.42 33.09 11.19
C ALA A 15 16.31 32.54 9.75
N LEU A 16 16.70 33.33 8.75
CA LEU A 16 16.72 32.90 7.34
C LEU A 16 17.78 31.82 7.07
N VAL A 17 18.96 31.93 7.67
CA VAL A 17 20.03 30.92 7.55
C VAL A 17 19.63 29.62 8.26
N TRP A 18 18.99 29.69 9.43
CA TRP A 18 18.49 28.51 10.15
C TRP A 18 17.33 27.80 9.45
N TRP A 19 16.47 28.56 8.75
CA TRP A 19 15.40 28.01 7.92
C TRP A 19 15.94 27.36 6.63
N ALA A 20 16.92 27.97 5.96
CA ALA A 20 17.56 27.41 4.77
C ALA A 20 18.36 26.12 5.06
N ALA A 21 18.99 26.01 6.23
CA ALA A 21 19.75 24.83 6.65
C ALA A 21 18.87 23.62 7.07
N ARG A 22 17.54 23.79 7.12
CA ARG A 22 16.58 22.72 7.45
C ARG A 22 15.81 22.18 6.25
N ARG A 23 16.20 22.53 5.02
CA ARG A 23 15.59 21.90 3.84
C ARG A 23 15.94 20.41 3.84
N PRO A 24 14.96 19.50 3.90
CA PRO A 24 15.24 18.09 3.72
C PRO A 24 15.90 17.90 2.34
N PRO A 25 16.78 16.90 2.18
CA PRO A 25 17.31 16.56 0.87
C PRO A 25 16.14 16.34 -0.10
N PRO A 26 16.33 16.58 -1.42
CA PRO A 26 15.29 16.28 -2.40
C PRO A 26 14.84 14.84 -2.21
N ALA A 27 13.52 14.63 -2.16
CA ALA A 27 12.95 13.30 -2.04
C ALA A 27 13.50 12.42 -3.18
N ARG A 28 13.99 11.23 -2.83
CA ARG A 28 14.44 10.25 -3.82
C ARG A 28 13.25 9.85 -4.68
N ASP A 29 13.53 9.45 -5.92
CA ASP A 29 12.52 8.86 -6.80
C ASP A 29 11.90 7.63 -6.10
N PRO A 30 10.58 7.61 -5.85
CA PRO A 30 9.91 6.49 -5.18
C PRO A 30 10.07 5.16 -5.94
N LEU A 31 10.18 5.17 -7.27
CA LEU A 31 10.32 3.95 -8.05
C LEU A 31 11.72 3.35 -7.93
N VAL A 32 12.76 4.19 -7.94
CA VAL A 32 14.13 3.73 -7.69
C VAL A 32 14.23 3.12 -6.29
N THR A 33 13.63 3.79 -5.30
CA THR A 33 13.60 3.29 -3.91
C THR A 33 12.83 1.96 -3.82
N LEU A 34 11.70 1.85 -4.50
CA LEU A 34 10.93 0.61 -4.56
C LEU A 34 11.75 -0.52 -5.19
N GLU A 35 12.44 -0.27 -6.31
CA GLU A 35 13.28 -1.27 -6.96
C GLU A 35 14.40 -1.76 -6.05
N GLU A 36 15.09 -0.88 -5.34
CA GLU A 36 16.11 -1.26 -4.36
C GLU A 36 15.53 -2.17 -3.27
N ILE A 37 14.36 -1.82 -2.73
CA ILE A 37 13.68 -2.61 -1.69
C ILE A 37 13.31 -3.99 -2.24
N LEU A 38 12.68 -4.05 -3.41
CA LEU A 38 12.28 -5.31 -4.03
C LEU A 38 13.48 -6.20 -4.39
N LEU A 39 14.60 -5.61 -4.83
CA LEU A 39 15.84 -6.33 -5.12
C LEU A 39 16.50 -6.87 -3.84
N SER A 40 16.46 -6.10 -2.75
CA SER A 40 17.00 -6.54 -1.46
C SER A 40 16.16 -7.62 -0.77
N ARG A 41 14.89 -7.80 -1.20
CA ARG A 41 13.90 -8.71 -0.60
C ARG A 41 13.66 -8.45 0.89
N ASN A 42 13.91 -7.23 1.35
CA ASN A 42 13.61 -6.81 2.71
C ASN A 42 12.19 -6.22 2.78
N ASP A 43 11.22 -7.05 3.13
CA ASP A 43 9.82 -6.64 3.31
C ASP A 43 9.59 -5.78 4.57
N ASN A 44 10.60 -5.66 5.43
CA ASN A 44 10.63 -4.82 6.62
C ASN A 44 11.56 -3.61 6.45
N ASP A 45 11.84 -3.19 5.21
CA ASP A 45 12.67 -2.02 4.95
C ASP A 45 11.99 -0.77 5.55
N PRO A 46 12.65 -0.03 6.47
CA PRO A 46 12.03 1.11 7.15
C PRO A 46 11.61 2.23 6.20
N ARG A 47 12.19 2.29 5.00
CA ARG A 47 11.81 3.25 3.95
C ARG A 47 10.38 3.06 3.46
N LEU A 48 9.82 1.84 3.56
CA LEU A 48 8.42 1.56 3.19
C LEU A 48 7.43 2.45 3.97
N ASP A 49 7.78 2.85 5.20
CA ASP A 49 6.92 3.67 6.04
C ASP A 49 7.17 5.17 5.90
N THR A 50 8.36 5.58 5.42
CA THR A 50 8.77 6.99 5.34
C THR A 50 8.74 7.55 3.92
N ASP A 51 9.34 6.84 2.97
CA ASP A 51 9.72 7.38 1.66
C ASP A 51 8.56 7.36 0.66
N PHE A 52 7.52 6.60 0.96
CA PHE A 52 6.31 6.45 0.14
C PHE A 52 5.11 7.25 0.67
N ASN A 53 5.35 8.16 1.62
CA ASN A 53 4.31 9.07 2.06
C ASN A 53 4.13 10.19 1.03
N GLY A 54 2.90 10.40 0.56
CA GLY A 54 2.61 11.49 -0.38
C GLY A 54 2.94 11.21 -1.84
N LEU A 55 2.93 9.94 -2.27
CA LEU A 55 3.08 9.56 -3.67
C LEU A 55 2.21 10.42 -4.61
N SER A 56 2.82 10.89 -5.69
CA SER A 56 2.11 11.58 -6.76
C SER A 56 1.22 10.61 -7.53
N GLU A 57 0.23 11.10 -8.28
CA GLU A 57 -0.59 10.22 -9.12
C GLU A 57 0.26 9.48 -10.16
N GLN A 58 1.30 10.12 -10.68
CA GLN A 58 2.24 9.49 -11.61
C GLN A 58 2.99 8.31 -10.96
N ASP A 59 3.46 8.45 -9.72
CA ASP A 59 4.12 7.37 -9.00
C ASP A 59 3.17 6.19 -8.79
N ARG A 60 1.91 6.48 -8.44
CA ARG A 60 0.87 5.46 -8.24
C ARG A 60 0.54 4.72 -9.53
N ILE A 61 0.46 5.43 -10.65
CA ILE A 61 0.29 4.82 -11.99
C ILE A 61 1.46 3.87 -12.28
N LEU A 62 2.69 4.33 -12.09
CA LEU A 62 3.88 3.54 -12.39
C LEU A 62 4.00 2.31 -11.47
N MET A 63 3.62 2.42 -10.20
CA MET A 63 3.54 1.27 -9.30
C MET A 63 2.47 0.25 -9.73
N ARG A 64 1.30 0.69 -10.21
CA ARG A 64 0.28 -0.21 -10.78
C ARG A 64 0.77 -0.92 -12.04
N VAL A 65 1.49 -0.21 -12.91
CA VAL A 65 2.15 -0.83 -14.07
C VAL A 65 3.14 -1.88 -13.60
N ARG A 66 4.02 -1.52 -12.66
CA ARG A 66 5.03 -2.43 -12.10
C ARG A 66 4.43 -3.67 -11.45
N TYR A 67 3.30 -3.52 -10.75
CA TYR A 67 2.55 -4.64 -10.17
C TYR A 67 2.18 -5.68 -11.22
N ARG A 68 1.66 -5.22 -12.36
CA ARG A 68 1.15 -6.08 -13.45
C ARG A 68 2.26 -6.77 -14.23
N GLU A 69 3.47 -6.22 -14.20
CA GLU A 69 4.66 -6.85 -14.80
C GLU A 69 5.17 -8.06 -13.98
N PHE A 70 4.84 -8.14 -12.70
CA PHE A 70 5.25 -9.28 -11.89
C PHE A 70 4.43 -10.52 -12.22
N ALA A 71 5.14 -11.62 -12.44
CA ALA A 71 4.56 -12.95 -12.51
C ALA A 71 3.68 -13.21 -11.27
N PRO A 72 2.50 -13.84 -11.41
CA PRO A 72 1.58 -14.09 -10.30
C PRO A 72 2.22 -14.81 -9.09
N GLU A 73 3.28 -15.58 -9.32
CA GLU A 73 4.04 -16.34 -8.32
C GLU A 73 4.86 -15.42 -7.38
N ARG A 74 5.20 -14.20 -7.84
CA ARG A 74 6.00 -13.21 -7.08
C ARG A 74 5.16 -12.43 -6.08
N ARG A 75 4.56 -13.18 -5.15
CA ARG A 75 3.52 -12.69 -4.23
C ARG A 75 4.05 -11.68 -3.21
N ASN A 76 5.28 -11.83 -2.73
CA ASN A 76 5.86 -10.92 -1.74
C ASN A 76 6.03 -9.52 -2.33
N GLU A 77 6.61 -9.44 -3.52
CA GLU A 77 6.86 -8.17 -4.23
C GLU A 77 5.53 -7.48 -4.61
N ARG A 78 4.56 -8.27 -5.06
CA ARG A 78 3.20 -7.80 -5.31
C ARG A 78 2.55 -7.28 -4.03
N GLY A 79 2.71 -7.99 -2.90
CA GLY A 79 2.17 -7.62 -1.60
C GLY A 79 2.70 -6.27 -1.11
N THR A 80 4.00 -6.01 -1.28
CA THR A 80 4.61 -4.70 -0.96
C THR A 80 3.97 -3.57 -1.76
N ILE A 81 3.79 -3.73 -3.07
CA ILE A 81 3.15 -2.69 -3.89
C ILE A 81 1.69 -2.46 -3.46
N VAL A 82 0.95 -3.53 -3.16
CA VAL A 82 -0.44 -3.41 -2.67
C VAL A 82 -0.50 -2.71 -1.33
N TYR A 83 0.45 -2.98 -0.43
CA TYR A 83 0.55 -2.26 0.84
C TYR A 83 0.74 -0.76 0.61
N LEU A 84 1.69 -0.37 -0.25
CA LEU A 84 2.02 1.03 -0.52
C LEU A 84 0.84 1.78 -1.15
N LEU A 85 0.19 1.19 -2.16
CA LEU A 85 -0.96 1.80 -2.83
C LEU A 85 -2.22 1.80 -1.95
N GLY A 86 -2.40 0.77 -1.12
CA GLY A 86 -3.56 0.64 -0.26
C GLY A 86 -3.48 1.43 1.06
N LYS A 87 -2.30 1.87 1.50
CA LYS A 87 -2.11 2.62 2.75
C LYS A 87 -2.91 3.93 2.77
N ASP A 88 -3.01 4.60 1.63
CA ASP A 88 -3.71 5.87 1.46
C ASP A 88 -4.35 5.93 0.05
N PRO A 89 -5.53 5.29 -0.15
CA PRO A 89 -6.24 5.30 -1.42
C PRO A 89 -6.91 6.67 -1.63
N ARG A 90 -6.51 7.39 -2.69
CA ARG A 90 -6.92 8.77 -2.95
C ARG A 90 -7.89 8.91 -4.12
N SER A 91 -7.86 7.98 -5.05
CA SER A 91 -8.65 8.02 -6.28
C SER A 91 -9.53 6.79 -6.45
N SER A 92 -10.50 6.87 -7.37
CA SER A 92 -11.28 5.71 -7.81
C SER A 92 -10.39 4.58 -8.32
N GLU A 93 -9.31 4.95 -9.01
CA GLU A 93 -8.33 4.07 -9.63
C GLU A 93 -7.55 3.27 -8.59
N ASP A 94 -7.30 3.85 -7.41
CA ASP A 94 -6.72 3.12 -6.28
C ASP A 94 -7.65 2.04 -5.76
N TRP A 95 -8.94 2.36 -5.62
CA TRP A 95 -9.95 1.38 -5.20
C TRP A 95 -10.15 0.29 -6.24
N ASP A 96 -10.19 0.65 -7.52
CA ASP A 96 -10.29 -0.32 -8.61
C ASP A 96 -9.06 -1.23 -8.69
N PHE A 97 -7.87 -0.70 -8.41
CA PHE A 97 -6.68 -1.53 -8.25
C PHE A 97 -6.81 -2.52 -7.07
N LEU A 98 -7.26 -2.09 -5.90
CA LEU A 98 -7.48 -3.02 -4.78
C LEU A 98 -8.55 -4.07 -5.11
N ARG A 99 -9.58 -3.71 -5.89
CA ARG A 99 -10.59 -4.64 -6.39
C ARG A 99 -10.00 -5.65 -7.38
N GLU A 100 -9.13 -5.21 -8.29
CA GLU A 100 -8.37 -6.06 -9.20
C GLU A 100 -7.61 -7.14 -8.41
N VAL A 101 -6.86 -6.72 -7.38
CA VAL A 101 -6.04 -7.61 -6.54
C VAL A 101 -6.88 -8.67 -5.82
N VAL A 102 -8.02 -8.31 -5.20
CA VAL A 102 -8.84 -9.30 -4.47
C VAL A 102 -9.60 -10.27 -5.38
N ARG A 103 -9.75 -9.92 -6.67
CA ARG A 103 -10.39 -10.75 -7.70
C ARG A 103 -9.43 -11.73 -8.37
N GLU A 104 -8.13 -11.62 -8.09
CA GLU A 104 -7.15 -12.50 -8.69
C GLU A 104 -7.45 -13.98 -8.42
N PRO A 105 -7.21 -14.85 -9.40
CA PRO A 105 -7.37 -16.27 -9.19
C PRO A 105 -6.38 -16.77 -8.12
N PRO A 106 -6.76 -17.82 -7.36
CA PRO A 106 -5.84 -18.46 -6.45
C PRO A 106 -4.65 -18.98 -7.23
N CYS A 107 -3.45 -18.64 -6.77
CA CYS A 107 -2.26 -19.35 -7.17
C CYS A 107 -2.15 -20.57 -6.25
N LEU A 108 -1.88 -21.75 -6.81
CA LEU A 108 -1.78 -23.00 -6.04
C LEU A 108 -0.35 -23.56 -6.02
N SER A 109 0.62 -22.79 -6.54
CA SER A 109 2.04 -23.16 -6.54
C SER A 109 2.91 -21.92 -6.45
N LEU A 110 3.88 -21.92 -5.54
CA LEU A 110 4.86 -20.84 -5.43
C LEU A 110 5.82 -20.76 -6.62
N ALA A 111 5.89 -21.80 -7.46
CA ALA A 111 6.78 -21.85 -8.61
C ALA A 111 6.05 -21.54 -9.93
N ASP A 112 4.76 -21.85 -10.02
CA ASP A 112 3.99 -21.72 -11.27
C ASP A 112 2.47 -21.77 -11.02
N CYS A 113 1.80 -20.62 -11.01
CA CYS A 113 0.37 -20.46 -10.80
C CYS A 113 -0.48 -21.08 -11.92
N SER A 114 0.11 -21.48 -13.06
CA SER A 114 -0.60 -22.24 -14.09
C SER A 114 -0.75 -23.73 -13.74
N LYS A 115 0.07 -24.23 -12.81
CA LYS A 115 0.03 -25.63 -12.39
C LYS A 115 -0.98 -25.83 -11.27
N ARG A 116 -1.79 -26.88 -11.39
CA ARG A 116 -2.55 -27.41 -10.26
C ARG A 116 -1.56 -27.94 -9.21
N SER A 117 -1.75 -27.57 -7.95
CA SER A 117 -1.00 -28.21 -6.86
C SER A 117 -1.20 -29.72 -6.93
N LYS A 118 -0.12 -30.48 -6.91
CA LYS A 118 -0.16 -31.95 -6.87
C LYS A 118 -0.38 -32.48 -5.44
N GLY A 119 -0.31 -31.62 -4.43
CA GLY A 119 -0.60 -31.97 -3.04
C GLY A 119 -2.06 -31.69 -2.68
N THR A 120 -2.59 -32.45 -1.71
CA THR A 120 -3.70 -31.96 -0.89
C THR A 120 -3.30 -30.59 -0.39
N ALA A 121 -3.98 -29.53 -0.84
CA ALA A 121 -3.65 -28.15 -0.46
C ALA A 121 -3.59 -28.07 1.07
N GLU A 122 -2.38 -28.05 1.64
CA GLU A 122 -2.23 -27.78 3.04
C GLU A 122 -2.72 -26.35 3.26
N MET A 123 -3.52 -26.13 4.30
CA MET A 123 -4.12 -24.81 4.58
C MET A 123 -3.10 -23.66 4.61
N GLY A 124 -1.80 -23.95 4.85
CA GLY A 124 -0.72 -22.96 4.82
C GLY A 124 -0.37 -22.42 3.43
N ASP A 125 -0.44 -23.25 2.39
CA ASP A 125 -0.13 -22.84 1.02
C ASP A 125 -1.18 -21.87 0.47
N GLU A 126 -2.46 -22.11 0.79
CA GLU A 126 -3.56 -21.22 0.41
C GLU A 126 -3.40 -19.80 0.99
N VAL A 127 -2.83 -19.66 2.19
CA VAL A 127 -2.66 -18.36 2.86
C VAL A 127 -1.49 -17.58 2.27
N THR A 128 -0.35 -18.23 2.06
CA THR A 128 0.84 -17.59 1.48
C THR A 128 0.56 -17.07 0.07
N LEU A 129 -0.23 -17.81 -0.71
CA LEU A 129 -0.57 -17.48 -2.09
C LEU A 129 -1.68 -16.42 -2.21
N ALA A 130 -2.31 -16.06 -1.11
CA ALA A 130 -3.37 -15.05 -1.01
C ALA A 130 -2.89 -13.70 -0.48
N TYR A 131 -1.62 -13.56 -0.13
CA TYR A 131 -1.11 -12.42 0.64
C TYR A 131 -1.48 -11.05 0.06
N PRO A 132 -1.30 -10.75 -1.24
CA PRO A 132 -1.72 -9.46 -1.81
C PRO A 132 -3.21 -9.15 -1.62
N ALA A 133 -4.09 -10.14 -1.79
CA ALA A 133 -5.52 -9.98 -1.60
C ALA A 133 -5.90 -9.75 -0.12
N LEU A 134 -5.21 -10.44 0.81
CA LEU A 134 -5.39 -10.22 2.24
C LEU A 134 -4.93 -8.81 2.66
N VAL A 135 -3.81 -8.32 2.12
CA VAL A 135 -3.35 -6.95 2.34
C VAL A 135 -4.37 -5.95 1.80
N ALA A 136 -4.84 -6.09 0.56
CA ALA A 136 -5.86 -5.22 -0.02
C ALA A 136 -7.14 -5.17 0.85
N LEU A 137 -7.58 -6.33 1.35
CA LEU A 137 -8.73 -6.43 2.24
C LEU A 137 -8.49 -5.75 3.60
N LYS A 138 -7.28 -5.87 4.18
CA LYS A 138 -6.91 -5.14 5.40
C LYS A 138 -6.94 -3.64 5.22
N GLN A 139 -6.53 -3.14 4.06
CA GLN A 139 -6.58 -1.71 3.77
C GLN A 139 -8.04 -1.22 3.64
N ALA A 140 -8.90 -1.99 2.98
CA ALA A 140 -10.34 -1.69 2.95
C ALA A 140 -10.97 -1.69 4.35
N GLU A 141 -10.62 -2.66 5.20
CA GLU A 141 -11.06 -2.71 6.60
C GLU A 141 -10.64 -1.45 7.38
N ARG A 142 -9.36 -1.05 7.26
CA ARG A 142 -8.84 0.16 7.93
C ARG A 142 -9.56 1.42 7.48
N ALA A 143 -9.81 1.57 6.18
CA ALA A 143 -10.55 2.70 5.64
C ALA A 143 -11.96 2.80 6.22
N LEU A 144 -12.66 1.66 6.38
CA LEU A 144 -13.98 1.65 7.02
C LEU A 144 -13.96 1.98 8.51
N ALA A 145 -12.86 1.66 9.21
CA ALA A 145 -12.69 2.05 10.60
C ALA A 145 -12.56 3.58 10.77
N HIS A 146 -12.16 4.30 9.72
CA HIS A 146 -12.01 5.76 9.73
C HIS A 146 -13.25 6.51 9.21
N GLY A 147 -14.22 5.79 8.66
CA GLY A 147 -15.49 6.35 8.20
C GLY A 147 -16.12 5.58 7.04
N PRO A 148 -17.31 5.99 6.59
CA PRO A 148 -17.95 5.39 5.42
C PRO A 148 -17.10 5.55 4.16
N SER A 149 -16.74 4.43 3.50
CA SER A 149 -16.06 4.43 2.21
C SER A 149 -16.74 3.48 1.23
N THR A 150 -17.22 4.01 0.10
CA THR A 150 -17.85 3.22 -0.97
C THR A 150 -16.84 2.30 -1.66
N GLY A 151 -15.63 2.80 -1.93
CA GLY A 151 -14.52 2.03 -2.50
C GLY A 151 -14.13 0.84 -1.62
N ALA A 152 -13.98 1.07 -0.31
CA ALA A 152 -13.66 0.00 0.63
C ALA A 152 -14.76 -1.08 0.69
N ARG A 153 -16.03 -0.68 0.69
CA ARG A 153 -17.17 -1.63 0.62
C ARG A 153 -17.16 -2.44 -0.67
N ALA A 154 -16.80 -1.83 -1.81
CA ALA A 154 -16.69 -2.52 -3.08
C ALA A 154 -15.56 -3.57 -3.06
N VAL A 155 -14.39 -3.25 -2.52
CA VAL A 155 -13.29 -4.21 -2.30
C VAL A 155 -13.76 -5.40 -1.46
N ILE A 156 -14.44 -5.14 -0.33
CA ILE A 156 -14.96 -6.22 0.54
C ILE A 156 -16.02 -7.06 -0.18
N ALA A 157 -16.90 -6.45 -0.96
CA ALA A 157 -17.91 -7.17 -1.74
C ALA A 157 -17.26 -8.11 -2.76
N ASP A 158 -16.26 -7.63 -3.50
CA ASP A 158 -15.50 -8.44 -4.46
C ASP A 158 -14.70 -9.55 -3.77
N ALA A 159 -14.08 -9.25 -2.63
CA ALA A 159 -13.32 -10.24 -1.85
C ALA A 159 -14.20 -11.37 -1.31
N LYS A 160 -15.48 -11.14 -1.00
CA LYS A 160 -16.43 -12.21 -0.60
C LYS A 160 -16.67 -13.23 -1.72
N ALA A 161 -16.52 -12.83 -2.98
CA ALA A 161 -16.64 -13.71 -4.14
C ALA A 161 -15.30 -14.36 -4.54
N SER A 162 -14.22 -14.14 -3.79
CA SER A 162 -12.92 -14.73 -4.08
C SER A 162 -12.97 -16.25 -4.05
N LYS A 163 -12.30 -16.89 -5.02
CA LYS A 163 -12.11 -18.35 -5.04
C LYS A 163 -11.13 -18.81 -3.97
N THR A 164 -10.38 -17.89 -3.36
CA THR A 164 -9.49 -18.17 -2.24
C THR A 164 -10.27 -18.16 -0.93
N ARG A 165 -10.41 -19.32 -0.30
CA ARG A 165 -11.25 -19.49 0.90
C ARG A 165 -10.84 -18.58 2.06
N ALA A 166 -9.54 -18.34 2.25
CA ALA A 166 -9.04 -17.43 3.27
C ALA A 166 -9.53 -15.99 3.06
N VAL A 167 -9.45 -15.48 1.82
CA VAL A 167 -9.90 -14.14 1.44
C VAL A 167 -11.41 -13.99 1.63
N ALA A 168 -12.20 -14.94 1.11
CA ALA A 168 -13.66 -14.90 1.22
C ALA A 168 -14.14 -14.93 2.68
N ARG A 169 -13.52 -15.77 3.52
CA ARG A 169 -13.83 -15.88 4.95
C ARG A 169 -13.54 -14.57 5.69
N MET A 170 -12.36 -14.00 5.46
CA MET A 170 -11.97 -12.75 6.08
C MET A 170 -12.86 -11.59 5.61
N ALA A 171 -13.24 -11.56 4.32
CA ALA A 171 -14.12 -10.53 3.79
C ALA A 171 -15.54 -10.61 4.38
N ALA A 172 -16.04 -11.83 4.64
CA ALA A 172 -17.29 -12.02 5.36
C ALA A 172 -17.21 -11.48 6.79
N GLU A 173 -16.10 -11.74 7.49
CA GLU A 173 -15.90 -11.24 8.86
C GLU A 173 -15.79 -9.71 8.93
N VAL A 174 -14.97 -9.11 8.06
CA VAL A 174 -14.85 -7.65 7.94
C VAL A 174 -16.21 -7.04 7.62
N GLY A 175 -16.95 -7.62 6.67
CA GLY A 175 -18.28 -7.15 6.30
C GLY A 175 -19.30 -7.21 7.44
N ARG A 176 -19.20 -8.18 8.36
CA ARG A 176 -20.04 -8.22 9.57
C ARG A 176 -19.68 -7.11 10.55
N ARG A 177 -18.38 -6.88 10.78
CA ARG A 177 -17.89 -5.84 11.71
C ARG A 177 -18.17 -4.42 11.21
N ALA A 178 -18.19 -4.23 9.90
CA ALA A 178 -18.49 -2.93 9.28
C ALA A 178 -20.00 -2.65 9.09
N ALA A 179 -20.88 -3.60 9.41
CA ALA A 179 -22.32 -3.35 9.34
C ALA A 179 -22.73 -2.38 10.46
N PRO A 180 -23.58 -1.37 10.18
CA PRO A 180 -24.11 -0.51 11.24
C PRO A 180 -24.85 -1.37 12.27
N ALA A 181 -24.65 -1.07 13.56
CA ALA A 181 -25.47 -1.63 14.62
C ALA A 181 -26.94 -1.28 14.30
N ARG A 182 -27.77 -2.31 14.16
CA ARG A 182 -29.20 -2.16 13.88
C ARG A 182 -29.94 -1.73 15.13
#